data_AF-A0A2E1ZAD3-F1
#
_entry.id   AF-A0A2E1ZAD3-F1
#
_cell.length_a   1.000
_cell.length_b   1.000
_cell.length_c   1.000
_cell.angle_alpha   90.00
_cell.angle_beta   90.00
_cell.angle_gamma   90.00
#
_symmetry.space_group_name_H-M   'P 1'
#
loop_
_entity.id
_entity.type
_entity.pdbx_description
1 polymer ?
#
loop_
_entity_poly.entity_id
_entity_poly.type
_entity_poly.pdbx_seq_one_letter_code
_entity_poly.pdbx_strand_id
1 'polypeptide(L)' 'MQRGETLSEIAEQYRIRLQSLRTANNLSGDRIMVGQVLKIPAS' A
#
# COMPACT_ATOMS: atom_id res chain seq x y z
N MET A 1 14.08 12.27 5.03
CA MET A 1 13.94 10.80 5.12
C MET A 1 13.07 10.35 3.96
N GLN A 2 13.67 10.21 2.79
CA GLN A 2 12.99 9.83 1.56
C GLN A 2 12.94 8.31 1.55
N ARG A 3 11.90 7.74 2.16
CA ARG A 3 11.66 6.29 2.11
C ARG A 3 10.92 6.08 0.80
N GLY A 4 11.50 5.28 -0.09
CA GLY A 4 10.87 4.94 -1.37
C GLY A 4 9.39 4.60 -1.16
N GLU A 5 8.56 5.09 -2.09
CA GLU A 5 7.09 5.06 -2.10
C GLU A 5 6.50 4.21 -0.97
N THR A 6 6.06 4.89 0.07
CA THR A 6 5.46 4.20 1.21
C THR A 6 4.06 3.72 0.84
N LEU A 7 3.59 2.65 1.49
CA LEU A 7 2.23 2.13 1.29
C LEU A 7 1.17 3.23 1.48
N SER A 8 1.46 4.21 2.34
CA SER A 8 0.70 5.44 2.57
C SER A 8 0.59 6.34 1.35
N GLU A 9 1.69 6.58 0.62
CA GLU A 9 1.65 7.40 -0.60
C GLU A 9 0.84 6.72 -1.71
N ILE A 10 0.98 5.40 -1.85
CA ILE A 10 0.17 4.61 -2.80
C ILE A 10 -1.31 4.70 -2.39
N ALA A 11 -1.63 4.46 -1.12
CA ALA A 11 -3.00 4.55 -0.64
C ALA A 11 -3.62 5.94 -0.89
N GLU A 12 -2.85 7.01 -0.66
CA GLU A 12 -3.27 8.39 -0.91
C GLU A 12 -3.45 8.69 -2.41
N GLN A 13 -2.50 8.27 -3.25
CA GLN A 13 -2.54 8.44 -4.70
C GLN A 13 -3.75 7.76 -5.33
N TYR A 14 -4.06 6.53 -4.89
CA TYR A 14 -5.22 5.77 -5.35
C TYR A 14 -6.50 6.10 -4.56
N ARG A 15 -6.46 7.06 -3.62
CA ARG A 15 -7.55 7.46 -2.73
C ARG A 15 -8.25 6.27 -2.03
N ILE A 16 -7.48 5.25 -1.69
CA ILE A 16 -7.97 4.08 -0.96
C ILE A 16 -7.46 4.11 0.48
N ARG A 17 -8.16 3.41 1.37
CA ARG A 17 -7.72 3.30 2.76
C ARG A 17 -6.51 2.38 2.86
N LEU A 18 -5.48 2.81 3.58
CA LEU A 18 -4.29 2.01 3.88
C LEU A 18 -4.66 0.64 4.47
N GLN A 19 -5.65 0.61 5.36
CA GLN A 19 -6.13 -0.62 5.99
C GLN A 19 -6.79 -1.57 4.97
N SER A 20 -7.60 -1.05 4.04
CA SER A 20 -8.17 -1.84 2.95
C SER A 20 -7.09 -2.40 2.04
N LEU A 21 -6.08 -1.58 1.71
CA LEU A 21 -4.93 -2.01 0.91
C LEU A 21 -4.14 -3.12 1.61
N ARG A 22 -3.91 -2.99 2.93
CA ARG A 22 -3.23 -4.00 3.75
C ARG A 22 -4.01 -5.31 3.78
N THR A 23 -5.31 -5.25 4.05
CA THR A 23 -6.17 -6.44 4.07
C THR A 23 -6.23 -7.13 2.71
N ALA A 24 -6.36 -6.36 1.62
CA ALA A 24 -6.40 -6.92 0.27
C ALA A 24 -5.08 -7.58 -0.18
N ASN A 25 -3.96 -7.16 0.40
CA ASN A 25 -2.62 -7.70 0.12
C ASN A 25 -2.07 -8.59 1.25
N ASN A 26 -2.89 -8.88 2.26
CA ASN A 26 -2.50 -9.61 3.46
C ASN A 26 -1.21 -9.08 4.11
N LEU A 27 -1.02 -7.76 4.11
CA LEU A 27 0.16 -7.10 4.65
C LEU A 27 0.01 -6.87 6.16
N SER A 28 0.85 -7.53 6.94
CA SER A 28 0.88 -7.34 8.40
C SER A 28 1.57 -6.03 8.84
N GLY A 29 2.22 -5.30 7.93
CA GLY A 29 2.95 -4.06 8.25
C GLY A 29 3.07 -3.11 7.06
N ASP A 30 3.77 -2.00 7.28
CA ASP A 30 4.00 -0.96 6.27
C ASP A 30 5.29 -1.20 5.46
N ARG A 31 5.93 -2.35 5.66
CA ARG A 31 7.07 -2.80 4.86
C ARG A 31 6.57 -3.42 3.57
N ILE A 32 6.78 -2.70 2.48
CA ILE A 32 6.65 -3.18 1.11
C ILE A 32 8.01 -3.23 0.45
N MET A 33 8.22 -4.24 -0.38
CA MET A 33 9.44 -4.39 -1.17
C MET A 33 9.24 -3.75 -2.54
N VAL A 34 10.26 -3.05 -3.04
CA VAL A 34 10.26 -2.52 -4.41
C VAL A 34 10.14 -3.71 -5.38
N GLY A 35 9.17 -3.66 -6.28
CA GLY A 35 8.83 -4.77 -7.20
C GLY A 35 7.74 -5.72 -6.69
N GLN A 36 7.22 -5.52 -5.48
CA GLN A 36 6.06 -6.27 -4.99
C GLN A 36 4.78 -5.81 -5.70
N VAL A 37 4.04 -6.75 -6.27
CA VAL A 37 2.74 -6.48 -6.87
C VAL A 37 1.70 -6.29 -5.77
N LEU A 38 1.09 -5.11 -5.72
CA LEU A 38 0.00 -4.78 -4.80
C LEU A 38 -1.34 -4.80 -5.54
N LYS A 39 -2.31 -5.54 -5.00
CA LYS A 39 -3.72 -5.47 -5.37
C LYS A 39 -4.34 -4.22 -4.76
N ILE A 40 -4.80 -3.30 -5.60
CA ILE A 40 -5.55 -2.10 -5.19
C ILE A 40 -7.04 -2.49 -5.13
N PRO A 41 -7.66 -2.63 -3.94
CA PRO A 41 -9.10 -2.83 -3.85
C PRO A 41 -9.81 -1.50 -4.14
N ALA A 42 -10.25 -1.31 -5.39
CA ALA A 42 -11.19 -0.26 -5.71
C ALA A 42 -12.59 -0.73 -5.28
N SER A 43 -13.15 -0.09 -4.25
CA SER A 43 -14.54 -0.25 -3.81
C SER A 43 -15.47 0.62 -4.62
#